data_AF-A0A6G7CR58-F1
#
_entry.id   AF-A0A6G7CR58-F1
#
_cell.length_a   1.000
_cell.length_b   1.000
_cell.length_c   1.000
_cell.angle_alpha   90.00
_cell.angle_beta   90.00
_cell.angle_gamma   90.00
#
_symmetry.space_group_name_H-M   'P 1'
#
loop_
_entity.id
_entity.type
_entity.pdbx_description
1 polymer ?
#
loop_
_entity_poly.entity_id
_entity_poly.type
_entity_poly.pdbx_seq_one_letter_code
_entity_poly.pdbx_strand_id
1 'polypeptide(L)'
;MQSSRESHSHQLIYRQVDIDHKLAVFLNTANNGYFLFTFVKEVPCDSSSPYRAHLSVNDKAEETVVFECKSSNSAVYRIGKPAFSQLQLVNADFHFELDLDQWSFNSLKKDDYMQHNYQFFQKHSSETIHPWERD
;
A
#
# COMPACT_ATOMS: atom_id res chain seq x y z
N MET A 1 -10.96 -0.25 8.87
CA MET A 1 -10.06 -0.77 7.82
C MET A 1 -10.64 -2.03 7.20
N GLN A 2 -10.51 -2.21 5.89
CA GLN A 2 -10.91 -3.45 5.21
C GLN A 2 -9.66 -4.28 4.90
N SER A 3 -9.76 -5.62 4.98
CA SER A 3 -8.69 -6.54 4.59
C SER A 3 -9.18 -7.51 3.53
N SER A 4 -8.33 -7.87 2.58
CA SER A 4 -8.59 -8.89 1.57
C SER A 4 -7.31 -9.65 1.26
N ARG A 5 -7.40 -10.69 0.44
CA ARG A 5 -6.24 -11.30 -0.22
C ARG A 5 -6.20 -10.90 -1.70
N GLU A 6 -5.00 -10.70 -2.23
CA GLU A 6 -4.78 -10.55 -3.67
C GLU A 6 -5.19 -11.84 -4.39
N SER A 7 -5.73 -11.73 -5.61
CA SER A 7 -6.31 -12.88 -6.31
C SER A 7 -5.28 -13.92 -6.75
N HIS A 8 -4.05 -13.51 -7.09
CA HIS A 8 -3.04 -14.39 -7.65
C HIS A 8 -2.04 -14.84 -6.58
N SER A 9 -1.39 -13.87 -5.94
CA SER A 9 -0.36 -14.07 -4.92
C SER A 9 -0.94 -14.40 -3.53
N HIS A 10 -2.26 -14.30 -3.35
CA HIS A 10 -2.94 -14.50 -2.07
C HIS A 10 -2.42 -13.62 -0.92
N GLN A 11 -1.63 -12.59 -1.23
CA GLN A 11 -1.05 -11.68 -0.26
C GLN A 11 -2.13 -10.95 0.52
N LEU A 12 -1.97 -10.83 1.83
CA LEU A 12 -2.80 -9.96 2.64
C LEU A 12 -2.66 -8.51 2.18
N ILE A 13 -3.79 -7.86 1.96
CA ILE A 13 -3.89 -6.44 1.58
C ILE A 13 -4.83 -5.76 2.56
N TYR A 14 -4.41 -4.61 3.08
CA TYR A 14 -5.29 -3.67 3.76
C TYR A 14 -5.73 -2.56 2.81
N ARG A 15 -6.97 -2.10 2.97
CA ARG A 15 -7.57 -1.02 2.21
C ARG A 15 -8.30 -0.03 3.13
N GLN A 16 -8.10 1.24 2.86
CA GLN A 16 -8.90 2.35 3.34
C GLN A 16 -9.43 3.14 2.14
N VAL A 17 -10.69 3.55 2.20
CA VAL A 17 -11.34 4.33 1.14
C VAL A 17 -11.93 5.58 1.75
N ASP A 18 -11.58 6.72 1.18
CA ASP A 18 -12.18 8.01 1.44
C ASP A 18 -13.02 8.38 0.21
N ILE A 19 -14.33 8.25 0.36
CA ILE A 19 -15.28 8.44 -0.74
C ILE A 19 -15.39 9.92 -1.10
N ASP A 20 -15.37 10.80 -0.10
CA ASP A 20 -15.57 12.24 -0.27
C ASP A 20 -14.42 12.85 -1.07
N HIS A 21 -13.20 12.41 -0.78
CA HIS A 21 -11.99 12.85 -1.49
C HIS A 21 -11.62 11.94 -2.67
N LYS A 22 -12.43 10.91 -2.97
CA LYS A 22 -12.18 9.92 -4.04
C LYS A 22 -10.78 9.29 -4.00
N LEU A 23 -10.33 8.94 -2.80
CA LEU A 23 -9.01 8.38 -2.54
C LEU A 23 -9.15 6.95 -2.01
N ALA A 24 -8.41 6.01 -2.60
CA ALA A 24 -8.22 4.69 -2.05
C ALA A 24 -6.75 4.48 -1.69
N VAL A 25 -6.49 3.98 -0.48
CA VAL A 25 -5.16 3.68 0.02
C VAL A 25 -5.07 2.20 0.31
N PHE A 26 -4.01 1.57 -0.21
CA PHE A 26 -3.73 0.16 -0.02
C PHE A 26 -2.39 -0.02 0.66
N LEU A 27 -2.29 -1.02 1.51
CA LEU A 27 -1.04 -1.45 2.14
C LEU A 27 -0.88 -2.96 1.99
N ASN A 28 0.28 -3.38 1.50
CA ASN A 28 0.68 -4.78 1.38
C ASN A 28 2.20 -4.90 1.51
N THR A 29 2.74 -6.13 1.49
CA THR A 29 4.19 -6.35 1.39
C THR A 29 4.63 -6.54 -0.05
N ALA A 30 5.83 -6.05 -0.37
CA ALA A 30 6.51 -6.28 -1.63
C ALA A 30 7.50 -7.45 -1.50
N ASN A 31 7.97 -8.00 -2.62
CA ASN A 31 8.83 -9.20 -2.66
C ASN A 31 10.16 -9.06 -1.87
N ASN A 32 10.61 -7.83 -1.63
CA ASN A 32 11.79 -7.56 -0.81
C ASN A 32 11.46 -7.40 0.68
N GLY A 33 10.25 -7.78 1.11
CA GLY A 33 9.76 -7.62 2.48
C GLY A 33 9.39 -6.19 2.87
N TYR A 34 9.39 -5.24 1.91
CA TYR A 34 9.04 -3.84 2.22
C TYR A 34 7.54 -3.70 2.34
N PHE A 35 7.10 -2.79 3.20
CA PHE A 35 5.72 -2.32 3.16
C PHE A 35 5.54 -1.38 1.98
N LEU A 36 4.49 -1.61 1.22
CA LEU A 36 4.14 -0.85 0.03
C LEU A 36 2.80 -0.17 0.25
N PHE A 37 2.81 1.16 0.33
CA PHE A 37 1.60 1.96 0.20
C PHE A 37 1.33 2.24 -1.28
N THR A 38 0.07 2.03 -1.70
CA THR A 38 -0.44 2.45 -3.00
C THR A 38 -1.61 3.41 -2.78
N PHE A 39 -1.47 4.63 -3.29
CA PHE A 39 -2.48 5.67 -3.28
C PHE A 39 -3.11 5.74 -4.66
N VAL A 40 -4.42 5.60 -4.75
CA VAL A 40 -5.20 5.68 -5.98
C VAL A 40 -6.19 6.82 -5.85
N LYS A 41 -6.04 7.84 -6.69
CA LYS A 41 -6.92 9.00 -6.75
C LYS A 41 -7.73 8.95 -8.03
N GLU A 42 -9.04 9.08 -7.92
CA GLU A 42 -9.90 9.32 -9.07
C GLU A 42 -9.93 10.84 -9.36
N VAL A 43 -9.22 11.23 -10.41
CA VAL A 43 -9.05 12.63 -10.83
C VAL A 43 -8.63 12.65 -12.30
N PRO A 44 -9.06 13.65 -13.10
CA PRO A 44 -8.50 13.86 -14.42
C PRO A 44 -6.97 13.96 -14.36
N CYS A 45 -6.27 13.12 -15.12
CA CYS A 45 -4.81 13.01 -15.08
C CYS A 45 -4.28 12.69 -16.47
N ASP A 46 -3.32 13.49 -16.94
CA ASP A 46 -2.54 13.20 -18.14
C ASP A 46 -1.07 13.62 -17.95
N SER A 47 -0.23 13.28 -18.92
CA SER A 47 1.21 13.60 -18.87
C SER A 47 1.52 15.10 -18.94
N SER A 48 0.59 15.92 -19.43
CA SER A 48 0.74 17.38 -19.50
C SER A 48 0.27 18.10 -18.23
N SER A 49 -0.62 17.47 -17.47
CA SER A 49 -1.17 17.97 -16.21
C SER A 49 -1.05 16.89 -15.11
N PRO A 50 0.18 16.63 -14.63
CA PRO A 50 0.41 15.59 -13.64
C PRO A 50 -0.21 15.97 -12.29
N TYR A 51 -0.83 15.00 -11.63
CA TYR A 51 -1.33 15.16 -10.27
C TYR A 51 -0.17 15.07 -9.26
N ARG A 52 -0.06 16.02 -8.34
CA ARG A 52 1.07 16.16 -7.39
C ARG A 52 0.59 16.19 -5.96
N ALA A 53 1.41 15.77 -5.01
CA ALA A 53 1.10 15.91 -3.58
C ALA A 53 2.40 16.17 -2.80
N HIS A 54 2.24 16.56 -1.54
CA HIS A 54 3.31 16.73 -0.58
C HIS A 54 3.42 15.49 0.29
N LEU A 55 4.60 14.87 0.30
CA LEU A 55 4.88 13.65 1.04
C LEU A 55 5.85 13.93 2.18
N SER A 56 5.53 13.44 3.37
CA SER A 56 6.47 13.35 4.50
C SER A 56 6.49 11.90 5.01
N VAL A 57 7.69 11.36 5.27
CA VAL A 57 7.88 9.97 5.72
C VAL A 57 9.00 9.86 6.73
N ASN A 58 8.74 9.21 7.86
CA ASN A 58 9.69 8.94 8.94
C ASN A 58 10.53 10.17 9.30
N ASP A 59 9.85 11.29 9.55
CA ASP A 59 10.47 12.56 9.98
C ASP A 59 11.45 13.17 8.96
N LYS A 60 11.39 12.73 7.69
CA LYS A 60 12.14 13.38 6.61
C LYS A 60 11.45 14.66 6.17
N ALA A 61 12.26 15.56 5.60
CA ALA A 61 11.78 16.78 4.97
C ALA A 61 10.70 16.45 3.93
N GLU A 62 9.67 17.28 3.91
CA GLU A 62 8.58 17.17 2.94
C GLU A 62 9.12 17.29 1.51
N GLU A 63 8.63 16.44 0.62
CA GLU A 63 8.95 16.48 -0.80
C GLU A 63 7.69 16.47 -1.66
N THR A 64 7.75 17.18 -2.79
CA THR A 64 6.68 17.12 -3.79
C THR A 64 6.82 15.83 -4.60
N VAL A 65 5.79 14.99 -4.56
CA VAL A 65 5.70 13.76 -5.35
C VAL A 65 4.71 13.90 -6.49
N VAL A 66 4.93 13.14 -7.55
CA VAL A 66 4.09 13.12 -8.74
C VAL A 66 3.41 11.75 -8.83
N PHE A 67 2.10 11.75 -9.01
CA PHE A 67 1.33 10.55 -9.26
C PHE A 67 1.45 10.16 -10.74
N GLU A 68 1.56 8.86 -11.00
CA GLU A 68 1.53 8.29 -12.33
C GLU A 68 0.07 8.22 -12.82
N CYS A 69 -0.25 8.85 -13.95
CA CYS A 69 -1.57 8.73 -14.57
C CYS A 69 -1.72 7.32 -15.20
N LYS A 70 -2.50 6.44 -14.58
CA LYS A 70 -2.78 5.10 -15.10
C LYS A 70 -3.89 5.09 -16.16
N SER A 71 -4.80 6.04 -16.08
CA SER A 71 -5.83 6.31 -17.08
C SER A 71 -6.17 7.80 -17.07
N SER A 72 -7.05 8.24 -17.98
CA SER A 72 -7.48 9.64 -18.05
C SER A 72 -8.14 10.16 -16.75
N ASN A 73 -8.64 9.25 -15.90
CA ASN A 73 -9.35 9.59 -14.66
C ASN A 73 -8.74 8.92 -13.42
N SER A 74 -7.49 8.43 -13.51
CA SER A 74 -6.85 7.75 -12.39
C SER A 74 -5.39 8.10 -12.28
N ALA A 75 -5.02 8.62 -11.10
CA ALA A 75 -3.65 8.91 -10.72
C ALA A 75 -3.22 7.95 -9.61
N VAL A 76 -2.02 7.37 -9.71
CA VAL A 76 -1.49 6.40 -8.75
C VAL A 76 -0.11 6.80 -8.27
N TYR A 77 0.06 6.83 -6.95
CA TYR A 77 1.37 6.98 -6.32
C TYR A 77 1.69 5.77 -5.47
N ARG A 78 2.95 5.33 -5.48
CA ARG A 78 3.42 4.18 -4.70
C ARG A 78 4.68 4.52 -3.95
N ILE A 79 4.76 4.09 -2.70
CA ILE A 79 5.96 4.21 -1.89
C ILE A 79 6.21 2.93 -1.11
N GLY A 80 7.40 2.38 -1.29
CA GLY A 80 7.88 1.19 -0.58
C GLY A 80 8.98 1.54 0.41
N LYS A 81 8.85 1.11 1.67
CA LYS A 81 9.90 1.21 2.70
C LYS A 81 9.91 -0.02 3.61
N PRO A 82 11.06 -0.36 4.20
CA PRO A 82 11.14 -1.47 5.17
C PRO A 82 10.32 -1.19 6.45
N ALA A 83 10.09 0.08 6.78
CA ALA A 83 9.28 0.50 7.91
C ALA A 83 8.70 1.90 7.70
N PHE A 84 7.53 2.12 8.27
CA PHE A 84 6.89 3.44 8.39
C PHE A 84 6.65 3.72 9.88
N SER A 85 7.30 4.74 10.43
CA SER A 85 6.98 5.33 11.74
C SER A 85 6.03 6.52 11.59
N GLN A 86 6.08 7.19 10.44
CA GLN A 86 5.19 8.27 10.05
C GLN A 86 5.06 8.27 8.53
N LEU A 87 3.87 8.60 8.04
CA LEU A 87 3.60 8.80 6.63
C LEU A 87 2.44 9.78 6.50
N GLN A 88 2.69 10.87 5.79
CA GLN A 88 1.68 11.87 5.49
C GLN A 88 1.73 12.17 4.00
N LEU A 89 0.56 12.26 3.38
CA LEU A 89 0.40 12.65 1.98
C LEU A 89 -0.71 13.68 1.88
N VAL A 90 -0.37 14.88 1.41
CA VAL A 90 -1.26 16.05 1.41
C VAL A 90 -1.40 16.64 0.01
N ASN A 91 -2.62 16.92 -0.40
CA ASN A 91 -2.95 17.79 -1.52
C ASN A 91 -3.99 18.83 -1.04
N ALA A 92 -4.26 19.85 -1.84
CA ALA A 92 -5.37 20.77 -1.61
C ALA A 92 -6.74 20.07 -1.47
N ASP A 93 -6.94 18.90 -2.10
CA ASP A 93 -8.22 18.17 -2.09
C ASP A 93 -8.24 16.88 -1.25
N PHE A 94 -7.15 16.53 -0.55
CA PHE A 94 -7.15 15.40 0.40
C PHE A 94 -6.02 15.50 1.43
N HIS A 95 -6.20 14.83 2.56
CA HIS A 95 -5.15 14.61 3.54
C HIS A 95 -5.17 13.16 4.02
N PHE A 96 -4.06 12.45 3.81
CA PHE A 96 -3.82 11.15 4.41
C PHE A 96 -2.73 11.25 5.47
N GLU A 97 -3.02 10.68 6.63
CA GLU A 97 -2.07 10.51 7.73
C GLU A 97 -2.12 9.05 8.20
N LEU A 98 -0.95 8.44 8.36
CA LEU A 98 -0.83 7.07 8.81
C LEU A 98 -1.14 6.93 10.30
N ASP A 99 -2.24 6.24 10.61
CA ASP A 99 -2.56 5.77 11.96
C ASP A 99 -2.00 4.36 12.19
N LEU A 100 -0.88 4.25 12.91
CA LEU A 100 -0.21 2.97 13.17
C LEU A 100 -1.08 1.96 13.94
N ASP A 101 -2.10 2.41 14.67
CA ASP A 101 -3.00 1.53 15.42
C ASP A 101 -4.07 0.91 14.52
N GLN A 102 -4.38 1.55 13.38
CA GLN A 102 -5.35 1.03 12.42
C GLN A 102 -4.73 0.05 11.42
N TRP A 103 -3.48 0.29 10.98
CA TRP A 103 -2.80 -0.54 9.97
C TRP A 103 -1.98 -1.64 10.64
N SER A 104 -2.41 -2.91 10.54
CA SER A 104 -1.67 -4.02 11.16
C SER A 104 -0.43 -4.46 10.36
N PHE A 105 0.67 -3.71 10.48
CA PHE A 105 1.97 -4.05 9.90
C PHE A 105 2.51 -5.42 10.35
N ASN A 106 2.20 -5.83 11.58
CA ASN A 106 2.63 -7.12 12.11
C ASN A 106 1.92 -8.29 11.42
N SER A 107 0.63 -8.14 11.11
CA SER A 107 -0.11 -9.16 10.35
C SER A 107 0.45 -9.32 8.94
N LEU A 108 0.81 -8.21 8.28
CA LEU A 108 1.46 -8.24 6.97
C LEU A 108 2.83 -8.93 7.02
N LYS A 109 3.69 -8.61 7.99
CA LYS A 109 4.97 -9.29 8.19
C LYS A 109 4.81 -10.78 8.44
N LYS A 110 3.82 -11.16 9.25
CA LYS A 110 3.53 -12.57 9.54
C LYS A 110 3.11 -13.30 8.25
N ASP A 111 2.17 -12.72 7.49
CA ASP A 111 1.68 -13.29 6.23
C ASP A 111 2.84 -13.45 5.24
N ASP A 112 3.62 -12.40 5.00
CA ASP A 112 4.80 -12.39 4.14
C ASP A 112 5.81 -13.47 4.53
N TYR A 113 6.15 -13.57 5.82
CA TYR A 113 7.07 -14.58 6.33
C TYR A 113 6.55 -16.00 6.10
N MET A 114 5.25 -16.23 6.33
CA MET A 114 4.64 -17.54 6.13
C MET A 114 4.63 -17.94 4.66
N GLN A 115 4.32 -17.01 3.76
CA GLN A 115 4.30 -17.27 2.31
C GLN A 115 5.71 -17.56 1.75
N HIS A 116 6.74 -16.83 2.19
CA HIS A 116 8.14 -17.12 1.81
C HIS A 116 8.67 -18.44 2.38
N ASN A 117 8.12 -18.89 3.51
CA ASN A 117 8.47 -20.16 4.16
C ASN A 117 7.36 -21.20 4.02
N TYR A 118 6.59 -21.13 2.92
CA TYR A 118 5.37 -21.90 2.70
C TYR A 118 5.55 -23.41 3.00
N GLN A 119 6.61 -24.04 2.49
CA GLN A 119 6.83 -25.48 2.66
C GLN A 119 6.95 -25.91 4.13
N PHE A 120 7.50 -25.04 4.97
CA PHE A 120 7.60 -25.28 6.41
C PHE A 120 6.21 -25.15 7.04
N PHE A 121 5.52 -24.02 6.83
CA PHE A 121 4.24 -23.76 7.49
C PHE A 121 3.11 -24.65 7.01
N GLN A 122 3.10 -25.05 5.73
CA GLN A 122 2.13 -25.98 5.18
C GLN A 122 2.19 -27.37 5.83
N LYS A 123 3.37 -27.78 6.33
CA LYS A 123 3.58 -29.07 7.00
C LYS A 123 3.34 -29.02 8.52
N HIS A 124 3.43 -27.84 9.13
CA HIS A 124 3.45 -27.67 10.59
C HIS A 124 2.27 -26.83 11.12
N SER A 125 1.37 -26.37 10.26
CA SER A 125 0.16 -25.65 10.63
C SER A 125 -1.08 -26.23 9.94
N SER A 126 -2.24 -26.01 10.52
CA SER A 126 -3.54 -26.33 9.90
C SER A 126 -4.03 -25.23 8.94
N GLU A 127 -3.27 -24.14 8.78
CA GLU A 127 -3.60 -23.03 7.91
C GLU A 127 -3.22 -23.38 6.46
N THR A 128 -4.07 -23.04 5.50
CA THR A 128 -3.70 -23.11 4.07
C THR A 128 -2.75 -21.96 3.77
N ILE A 129 -1.50 -22.28 3.45
CA ILE A 129 -0.48 -21.28 3.14
C ILE A 129 -0.21 -21.34 1.65
N HIS A 130 -0.34 -20.20 0.99
CA HIS A 130 0.00 -20.06 -0.42
C HIS A 130 1.46 -19.67 -0.54
N PRO A 131 2.23 -20.27 -1.46
CA PRO A 131 3.59 -19.82 -1.72
C PRO A 131 3.58 -18.37 -2.19
N TRP A 132 4.69 -17.68 -1.93
CA TRP A 132 4.92 -16.37 -2.52
C TRP A 132 5.22 -16.51 -4.01
N GLU A 133 4.16 -16.61 -4.82
CA GLU A 133 4.24 -16.64 -6.28
C GLU A 133 3.71 -15.29 -6.81
N ARG A 134 4.60 -14.51 -7.43
CA ARG A 134 4.21 -13.46 -8.38
C ARG A 134 4.87 -13.85 -9.69
N ASP A 135 4.06 -14.48 -10.52
CA ASP A 135 4.39 -15.23 -11.75
C ASP A 135 4.84 -16.68 -11.53
#